data_AF-A0A6P5DXR6-F1
#
_entry.id   AF-A0A6P5DXR6-F1
#
_cell.length_a   1.000
_cell.length_b   1.000
_cell.length_c   1.000
_cell.angle_alpha   90.00
_cell.angle_beta   90.00
_cell.angle_gamma   90.00
#
_symmetry.space_group_name_H-M   'P 1'
#
loop_
_entity.id
_entity.type
_entity.pdbx_description
1 polymer ?
#
loop_
_entity_poly.entity_id
_entity_poly.type
_entity_poly.pdbx_seq_one_letter_code
_entity_poly.pdbx_strand_id
1 'polypeptide(L)'
;MVAPGCSAPGLWVRGFGQCLGSLFTLFSKPLCSAAAAASQPLDAQRLAERLRAQKQQQKTKEPAPTNPVQRRVRELVRFTEQLQRVHPNVLAKALSRGIVHQDKELVVINKPYGLPVHGGPGVKLCISDVLPVLAKILHGPKAKPLHLCHRLDKETTGVMVLAWEKEVAHQVQELFRTRQVTKKYWYETCR
;
A
#
# COMPACT_ATOMS: atom_id res chain seq x y z
N MET A 1 -54.33 -22.44 4.66
CA MET A 1 -54.36 -21.42 3.58
C MET A 1 -53.07 -21.62 2.77
N VAL A 2 -52.97 -22.66 1.94
CA VAL A 2 -53.37 -22.71 0.50
C VAL A 2 -52.74 -21.58 -0.31
N ALA A 3 -51.71 -21.93 -1.09
CA ALA A 3 -51.21 -21.19 -2.25
C ALA A 3 -52.20 -21.30 -3.43
N PRO A 4 -52.10 -20.45 -4.47
CA PRO A 4 -51.31 -20.79 -5.67
C PRO A 4 -50.63 -19.53 -6.29
N GLY A 5 -49.69 -19.54 -7.24
CA GLY A 5 -49.35 -20.52 -8.28
C GLY A 5 -49.92 -20.09 -9.65
N CYS A 6 -49.09 -19.51 -10.54
CA CYS A 6 -49.23 -19.45 -12.01
C CYS A 6 -47.82 -19.11 -12.57
N SER A 7 -47.06 -19.86 -13.37
CA SER A 7 -47.22 -20.74 -14.55
C SER A 7 -47.46 -20.03 -15.90
N ALA A 8 -46.35 -19.67 -16.58
CA ALA A 8 -45.98 -19.89 -18.01
C ALA A 8 -46.97 -19.48 -19.16
N PRO A 9 -46.70 -19.69 -20.48
CA PRO A 9 -45.47 -19.72 -21.32
C PRO A 9 -45.58 -18.94 -22.66
N GLY A 10 -44.50 -18.93 -23.46
CA GLY A 10 -44.51 -18.97 -24.93
C GLY A 10 -44.70 -17.63 -25.69
N LEU A 11 -44.37 -17.48 -26.96
CA LEU A 11 -43.61 -18.23 -27.97
C LEU A 11 -43.49 -17.25 -29.17
N TRP A 12 -42.44 -17.41 -29.97
CA TRP A 12 -42.13 -16.70 -31.23
C TRP A 12 -43.30 -16.51 -32.23
N VAL A 13 -43.29 -15.41 -33.00
CA VAL A 13 -43.50 -15.42 -34.48
C VAL A 13 -42.76 -14.24 -35.15
N ARG A 14 -42.17 -14.57 -36.32
CA ARG A 14 -41.42 -13.77 -37.31
C ARG A 14 -42.23 -12.63 -37.96
N GLY A 15 -41.55 -11.52 -38.26
CA GLY A 15 -41.99 -10.53 -39.23
C GLY A 15 -40.92 -10.33 -40.32
N PHE A 16 -41.22 -10.81 -41.52
CA PHE A 16 -40.50 -10.61 -42.78
C PHE A 16 -40.70 -9.17 -43.28
N GLY A 17 -39.65 -8.52 -43.77
CA GLY A 17 -39.73 -7.22 -44.44
C GLY A 17 -38.47 -6.98 -45.26
N GLN A 18 -38.53 -7.40 -46.52
CA GLN A 18 -37.46 -7.29 -47.51
C GLN A 18 -37.34 -5.84 -47.99
N CYS A 19 -36.12 -5.38 -48.28
CA CYS A 19 -35.94 -4.50 -49.43
C CYS A 19 -34.57 -4.79 -50.07
N LEU A 20 -34.62 -5.34 -51.28
CA LEU A 20 -33.50 -5.58 -52.17
C LEU A 20 -32.90 -4.25 -52.64
N GLY A 21 -31.59 -4.25 -52.88
CA GLY A 21 -30.86 -3.15 -53.49
C GLY A 21 -29.38 -3.48 -53.67
N SER A 22 -29.09 -4.49 -54.49
CA SER A 22 -27.75 -4.91 -54.89
C SER A 22 -27.04 -3.78 -55.67
N LEU A 23 -25.77 -3.53 -55.37
CA LEU A 23 -24.75 -3.35 -56.41
C LEU A 23 -23.39 -3.87 -55.93
N PHE A 24 -22.88 -4.83 -56.69
CA PHE A 24 -21.58 -5.47 -56.58
C PHE A 24 -20.40 -4.49 -56.58
N THR A 25 -19.41 -4.74 -55.72
CA THR A 25 -18.02 -4.98 -56.17
C THR A 25 -17.29 -5.86 -55.15
N LEU A 26 -16.82 -7.02 -55.62
CA LEU A 26 -15.88 -7.91 -54.94
C LEU A 26 -14.58 -7.16 -54.62
N PHE A 27 -14.12 -7.24 -53.38
CA PHE A 27 -12.69 -7.26 -53.07
C PHE A 27 -12.45 -8.21 -51.90
N SER A 28 -12.20 -9.47 -52.23
CA SER A 28 -11.69 -10.48 -51.30
C SER A 28 -10.34 -10.02 -50.77
N LYS A 29 -10.26 -9.59 -49.51
CA LYS A 29 -8.98 -9.48 -48.81
C LYS A 29 -8.71 -10.79 -48.07
N PRO A 30 -7.51 -11.38 -48.26
CA PRO A 30 -7.21 -12.72 -47.81
C PRO A 30 -7.01 -12.77 -46.30
N LEU A 31 -7.46 -13.91 -45.76
CA LEU A 31 -6.91 -14.53 -44.56
C LEU A 31 -5.37 -14.53 -44.62
N CYS A 32 -4.71 -13.91 -43.65
CA CYS A 32 -3.33 -14.24 -43.29
C CYS A 32 -2.98 -13.76 -41.87
N SER A 33 -2.76 -14.75 -41.00
CA SER A 33 -1.70 -14.84 -40.00
C SER A 33 -1.67 -13.84 -38.82
N ALA A 34 -1.97 -14.40 -37.64
CA ALA A 34 -1.28 -14.16 -36.37
C ALA A 34 -0.43 -12.88 -36.28
N ALA A 35 -0.94 -11.88 -35.55
CA ALA A 35 -0.08 -10.90 -34.90
C ALA A 35 0.70 -11.61 -33.78
N ALA A 36 1.72 -12.35 -34.19
CA ALA A 36 2.79 -12.78 -33.33
C ALA A 36 3.33 -11.53 -32.62
N ALA A 37 3.20 -11.49 -31.30
CA ALA A 37 3.99 -10.59 -30.47
C ALA A 37 5.45 -11.00 -30.63
N ALA A 38 6.04 -10.53 -31.73
CA ALA A 38 7.44 -10.76 -32.06
C ALA A 38 8.27 -10.11 -30.97
N SER A 39 8.91 -10.95 -30.16
CA SER A 39 10.10 -10.59 -29.40
C SER A 39 11.17 -10.17 -30.41
N GLN A 40 11.13 -8.91 -30.85
CA GLN A 40 12.22 -8.35 -31.64
C GLN A 40 13.49 -8.41 -30.78
N PRO A 41 14.64 -8.80 -31.35
CA PRO A 41 15.90 -8.73 -30.62
C PRO A 41 16.09 -7.30 -30.14
N LEU A 42 16.29 -7.14 -28.84
CA LEU A 42 16.48 -5.82 -28.24
C LEU A 42 17.81 -5.26 -28.74
N ASP A 43 17.73 -4.43 -29.77
CA ASP A 43 18.83 -3.61 -30.20
C ASP A 43 19.21 -2.66 -29.05
N ALA A 44 20.48 -2.72 -28.63
CA ALA A 44 20.99 -1.96 -27.49
C ALA A 44 20.73 -0.45 -27.65
N GLN A 45 20.74 0.03 -28.90
CA GLN A 45 20.44 1.42 -29.23
C GLN A 45 18.99 1.80 -28.91
N ARG A 46 18.01 1.00 -29.33
CA ARG A 46 16.58 1.23 -29.07
C ARG A 46 16.26 1.17 -27.57
N LEU A 47 16.91 0.27 -26.84
CA LEU A 47 16.78 0.20 -25.39
C LEU A 47 17.33 1.48 -24.74
N ALA A 48 18.51 1.94 -25.16
CA ALA A 48 19.11 3.18 -24.66
C ALA A 48 18.23 4.41 -24.95
N GLU A 49 17.64 4.50 -26.13
CA GLU A 49 16.71 5.58 -26.50
C GLU A 49 15.44 5.56 -25.64
N ARG A 50 14.84 4.38 -25.41
CA ARG A 50 13.70 4.23 -24.49
C ARG A 50 14.05 4.66 -23.08
N LEU A 51 15.21 4.24 -22.56
CA LEU A 51 15.68 4.63 -21.23
C LEU A 51 15.94 6.14 -21.14
N ARG A 52 16.51 6.76 -22.19
CA ARG A 52 16.70 8.22 -22.26
C ARG A 52 15.37 8.98 -22.27
N ALA A 53 14.39 8.52 -23.06
CA ALA A 53 13.06 9.11 -23.10
C ALA A 53 12.32 8.98 -21.76
N GLN A 54 12.38 7.80 -21.11
CA GLN A 54 11.84 7.60 -19.77
C GLN A 54 12.51 8.50 -18.73
N LYS A 55 13.84 8.66 -18.81
CA LYS A 55 14.61 9.53 -17.92
C LYS A 55 14.28 11.02 -18.15
N GLN A 56 14.05 11.44 -19.40
CA GLN A 56 13.58 12.79 -19.72
C GLN A 56 12.18 13.05 -19.18
N GLN A 57 11.25 12.10 -19.32
CA GLN A 57 9.90 12.19 -18.73
C GLN A 57 9.92 12.22 -17.19
N GLN A 58 10.86 11.51 -16.56
CA GLN A 58 11.07 11.60 -15.10
C GLN A 58 11.69 12.94 -14.69
N LYS A 59 12.53 13.55 -15.53
CA LYS A 59 13.18 14.85 -15.26
C LYS A 59 12.20 16.02 -15.33
N THR A 60 11.09 15.89 -16.08
CA THR A 60 10.00 16.89 -16.15
C THR A 60 9.03 16.83 -14.96
N LYS A 61 9.21 15.91 -14.00
CA LYS A 61 8.27 15.76 -12.88
C LYS A 61 8.62 16.73 -11.73
N GLU A 62 7.79 17.78 -11.66
CA GLU A 62 7.66 18.85 -10.65
C GLU A 62 8.82 19.87 -10.54
N PRO A 63 8.53 21.18 -10.65
CA PRO A 63 9.52 22.22 -10.43
C PRO A 63 10.04 22.17 -8.98
N ALA A 64 11.33 22.46 -8.80
CA ALA A 64 11.92 22.56 -7.46
C ALA A 64 11.19 23.64 -6.65
N PRO A 65 10.83 23.37 -5.38
CA PRO A 65 10.06 24.33 -4.61
C PRO A 65 10.92 25.54 -4.27
N THR A 66 10.42 26.74 -4.55
CA THR A 66 11.13 28.00 -4.31
C THR A 66 11.20 28.35 -2.81
N ASN A 67 10.20 27.92 -2.03
CA ASN A 67 10.13 28.19 -0.59
C ASN A 67 10.98 27.18 0.22
N PRO A 68 11.83 27.62 1.16
CA PRO A 68 12.68 26.73 1.95
C PRO A 68 11.89 25.69 2.77
N VAL A 69 10.72 26.06 3.29
CA VAL A 69 9.84 25.16 4.05
C VAL A 69 9.31 24.05 3.14
N GLN A 70 8.83 24.40 1.95
CA GLN A 70 8.31 23.43 0.98
C GLN A 70 9.42 22.45 0.54
N ARG A 71 10.65 22.94 0.38
CA ARG A 71 11.81 22.08 0.12
C ARG A 71 12.03 21.08 1.24
N ARG A 72 12.01 21.54 2.49
CA ARG A 72 12.21 20.68 3.66
C ARG A 72 11.12 19.62 3.79
N VAL A 73 9.86 19.97 3.56
CA VAL A 73 8.75 19.01 3.57
C VAL A 73 8.95 17.94 2.50
N ARG A 74 9.33 18.30 1.27
CA ARG A 74 9.62 17.31 0.21
C ARG A 74 10.78 16.39 0.57
N GLU A 75 11.83 16.91 1.20
CA GLU A 75 12.95 16.10 1.70
C GLU A 75 12.49 15.09 2.75
N LEU A 76 11.66 15.51 3.71
CA LEU A 76 11.11 14.64 4.75
C LEU A 76 10.20 13.55 4.17
N VAL A 77 9.34 13.89 3.21
CA VAL A 77 8.49 12.92 2.50
C VAL A 77 9.36 11.88 1.78
N ARG A 78 10.39 12.31 1.05
CA ARG A 78 11.33 11.40 0.37
C ARG A 78 12.07 10.48 1.35
N PHE A 79 12.58 11.04 2.44
CA PHE A 79 13.26 10.26 3.48
C PHE A 79 12.32 9.19 4.06
N THR A 80 11.06 9.54 4.22
CA THR A 80 10.04 8.65 4.76
C THR A 80 9.65 7.53 3.81
N GLU A 81 9.55 7.81 2.51
CA GLU A 81 9.36 6.75 1.50
C GLU A 81 10.52 5.75 1.48
N GLN A 82 11.74 6.21 1.76
CA GLN A 82 12.90 5.34 1.85
C GLN A 82 12.79 4.36 3.03
N LEU A 83 12.20 4.77 4.16
CA LEU A 83 11.97 3.89 5.32
C LEU A 83 11.08 2.67 4.99
N GLN A 84 10.23 2.76 3.97
CA GLN A 84 9.43 1.61 3.53
C GLN A 84 10.19 0.64 2.60
N ARG A 85 11.39 1.02 2.14
CA ARG A 85 12.21 0.26 1.18
C ARG A 85 13.47 -0.32 1.80
N VAL A 86 13.76 -0.03 3.07
CA VAL A 86 14.92 -0.60 3.76
C VAL A 86 14.67 -2.04 4.18
N HIS A 87 15.75 -2.77 4.46
CA HIS A 87 15.66 -4.11 5.02
C HIS A 87 15.04 -4.06 6.45
N PRO A 88 14.18 -5.01 6.84
CA PRO A 88 13.51 -5.02 8.15
C PRO A 88 14.46 -4.91 9.34
N ASN A 89 15.66 -5.53 9.27
CA ASN A 89 16.67 -5.42 10.33
C ASN A 89 17.17 -3.99 10.55
N VAL A 90 17.29 -3.19 9.48
CA VAL A 90 17.73 -1.80 9.58
C VAL A 90 16.64 -0.97 10.25
N LEU A 91 15.39 -1.17 9.84
CA LEU A 91 14.25 -0.49 10.45
C LEU A 91 14.09 -0.88 11.93
N ALA A 92 14.16 -2.16 12.27
CA ALA A 92 14.06 -2.62 13.65
C ALA A 92 15.16 -2.02 14.54
N LYS A 93 16.39 -1.91 14.04
CA LYS A 93 17.50 -1.24 14.74
C LYS A 93 17.29 0.27 14.88
N ALA A 94 16.63 0.90 13.92
CA ALA A 94 16.25 2.31 14.03
C ALA A 94 15.15 2.51 15.09
N LEU A 95 14.13 1.65 15.09
CA LEU A 95 13.06 1.66 16.09
C LEU A 95 13.57 1.37 17.50
N SER A 96 14.52 0.44 17.65
CA SER A 96 15.10 0.11 18.96
C SER A 96 15.84 1.29 19.60
N ARG A 97 16.39 2.20 18.79
CA ARG A 97 17.01 3.45 19.28
C ARG A 97 15.97 4.49 19.72
N GLY A 98 14.73 4.38 19.24
CA GLY A 98 13.61 5.26 19.55
C GLY A 98 12.67 4.71 20.63
N ILE A 99 13.13 3.76 21.45
CA ILE A 99 12.35 3.25 22.58
C ILE A 99 12.24 4.35 23.63
N VAL A 100 11.00 4.69 23.98
CA VAL A 100 10.66 5.71 24.98
C VAL A 100 10.55 5.08 26.36
N HIS A 101 10.00 3.86 26.43
CA HIS A 101 9.82 3.13 27.68
C HIS A 101 9.88 1.63 27.41
N GLN A 102 10.45 0.87 28.34
CA GLN A 102 10.53 -0.58 28.26
C GLN A 102 10.41 -1.16 29.66
N ASP A 103 9.46 -2.08 29.84
CA ASP A 103 9.29 -2.86 31.06
C ASP A 103 9.08 -4.35 30.73
N LYS A 104 8.65 -5.12 31.73
CA LYS A 104 8.46 -6.57 31.62
C LYS A 104 7.29 -6.95 30.71
N GLU A 105 6.28 -6.11 30.58
CA GLU A 105 5.02 -6.40 29.89
C GLU A 105 4.88 -5.60 28.60
N LEU A 106 5.39 -4.37 28.58
CA LEU A 106 5.22 -3.37 27.54
C LEU A 106 6.55 -2.84 26.98
N VAL A 107 6.51 -2.51 25.71
CA VAL A 107 7.56 -1.77 25.00
C VAL A 107 6.90 -0.61 24.29
N VAL A 108 7.41 0.60 24.51
CA VAL A 108 6.87 1.83 23.92
C VAL A 108 7.91 2.40 22.98
N ILE A 109 7.55 2.51 21.71
CA ILE A 109 8.41 3.05 20.65
C ILE A 109 7.91 4.40 20.17
N ASN A 110 8.84 5.24 19.70
CA ASN A 110 8.52 6.43 18.93
C ASN A 110 8.38 6.05 17.44
N LYS A 111 7.14 6.03 16.94
CA LYS A 111 6.85 5.75 15.54
C LYS A 111 7.32 6.91 14.65
N PRO A 112 8.22 6.65 13.68
CA PRO A 112 8.61 7.68 12.72
C PRO A 112 7.47 8.02 11.76
N TYR A 113 7.58 9.18 11.12
CA TYR A 113 6.63 9.65 10.13
C TYR A 113 6.59 8.68 8.93
N GLY A 114 5.40 8.54 8.31
CA GLY A 114 5.09 7.75 7.13
C GLY A 114 5.43 6.26 7.14
N LEU A 115 5.75 5.69 8.30
CA LEU A 115 5.80 4.25 8.51
C LEU A 115 4.40 3.72 8.89
N PRO A 116 3.79 2.82 8.09
CA PRO A 116 2.47 2.27 8.39
C PRO A 116 2.56 1.17 9.46
N VAL A 117 1.51 1.06 10.27
CA VAL A 117 1.42 0.02 11.32
C VAL A 117 1.12 -1.35 10.72
N HIS A 118 0.11 -1.42 9.85
CA HIS A 118 -0.32 -2.63 9.17
C HIS A 118 -0.04 -2.57 7.67
N GLY A 119 0.07 -3.74 7.05
CA GLY A 119 0.16 -3.87 5.60
C GLY A 119 -1.13 -3.44 4.90
N GLY A 120 -1.00 -3.14 3.61
CA GLY A 120 -2.11 -2.74 2.74
C GLY A 120 -1.64 -2.63 1.27
N PRO A 121 -2.55 -2.35 0.33
CA PRO A 121 -2.20 -2.23 -1.09
C PRO A 121 -1.08 -1.19 -1.29
N GLY A 122 0.03 -1.61 -1.88
CA GLY A 122 1.19 -0.75 -2.14
C GLY A 122 2.12 -0.49 -0.94
N VAL A 123 1.85 -1.08 0.23
CA VAL A 123 2.76 -1.03 1.39
C VAL A 123 3.81 -2.12 1.27
N LYS A 124 5.09 -1.73 1.22
CA LYS A 124 6.21 -2.68 1.12
C LYS A 124 6.73 -3.17 2.46
N LEU A 125 6.69 -2.33 3.48
CA LEU A 125 7.18 -2.62 4.82
C LEU A 125 6.32 -1.88 5.84
N CYS A 126 5.88 -2.59 6.87
CA CYS A 126 5.11 -2.03 7.98
C CYS A 126 5.70 -2.42 9.35
N ILE A 127 5.17 -1.81 10.42
CA ILE A 127 5.64 -2.09 11.79
C ILE A 127 5.37 -3.54 12.16
N SER A 128 4.22 -4.10 11.78
CA SER A 128 3.87 -5.49 12.06
C SER A 128 4.94 -6.48 11.54
N ASP A 129 5.56 -6.18 10.40
CA ASP A 129 6.59 -7.04 9.79
C ASP A 129 7.91 -7.02 10.56
N VAL A 130 8.21 -5.92 11.27
CA VAL A 130 9.46 -5.75 12.02
C VAL A 130 9.36 -6.16 13.47
N LEU A 131 8.16 -6.43 14.02
CA LEU A 131 7.98 -6.85 15.41
C LEU A 131 8.78 -8.12 15.79
N PRO A 132 8.84 -9.19 14.95
CA PRO A 132 9.63 -10.37 15.27
C PRO A 132 11.13 -10.05 15.35
N VAL A 133 11.61 -9.13 14.51
CA VAL A 133 13.02 -8.72 14.49
C VAL A 133 13.33 -7.82 15.68
N LEU A 134 12.45 -6.87 15.97
CA LEU A 134 12.58 -5.97 17.11
C LEU A 134 12.62 -6.75 18.42
N ALA A 135 11.73 -7.73 18.60
CA ALA A 135 11.74 -8.62 19.76
C ALA A 135 13.08 -9.34 19.92
N LYS A 136 13.64 -9.86 18.82
CA LYS A 136 14.93 -10.54 18.84
C LYS A 136 16.11 -9.63 19.16
N ILE A 137 16.05 -8.36 18.74
CA ILE A 137 17.06 -7.35 19.08
C ILE A 137 17.02 -7.05 20.59
N LEU A 138 15.83 -7.03 21.19
CA LEU A 138 15.64 -6.63 22.59
C LEU A 138 15.88 -7.79 23.58
N HIS A 139 15.31 -8.98 23.32
CA HIS A 139 15.35 -10.13 24.25
C HIS A 139 16.12 -11.34 23.69
N GLY A 140 16.82 -11.17 22.57
CA GLY A 140 17.66 -12.22 21.97
C GLY A 140 16.92 -13.17 21.01
N PRO A 141 17.64 -14.12 20.40
CA PRO A 141 17.16 -14.88 19.22
C PRO A 141 15.93 -15.76 19.47
N LYS A 142 15.68 -16.14 20.73
CA LYS A 142 14.54 -16.98 21.15
C LYS A 142 13.30 -16.16 21.53
N ALA A 143 13.37 -14.84 21.46
CA ALA A 143 12.25 -13.97 21.82
C ALA A 143 11.05 -14.21 20.89
N LYS A 144 9.85 -14.30 21.49
CA LYS A 144 8.59 -14.30 20.75
C LYS A 144 8.34 -12.91 20.14
N PRO A 145 7.62 -12.81 19.02
CA PRO A 145 7.28 -11.51 18.44
C PRO A 145 6.47 -10.63 19.40
N LEU A 146 6.74 -9.33 19.38
CA LEU A 146 5.91 -8.34 20.06
C LEU A 146 4.51 -8.26 19.44
N HIS A 147 3.54 -7.81 20.23
CA HIS A 147 2.15 -7.65 19.85
C HIS A 147 1.73 -6.18 19.79
N LEU A 148 0.90 -5.84 18.79
CA LEU A 148 0.36 -4.49 18.63
C LEU A 148 -0.78 -4.25 19.62
N CYS A 149 -0.69 -3.15 20.38
CA CYS A 149 -1.75 -2.75 21.31
C CYS A 149 -2.75 -1.74 20.69
N HIS A 150 -2.27 -0.90 19.78
CA HIS A 150 -3.11 0.04 19.05
C HIS A 150 -2.46 0.40 17.71
N ARG A 151 -3.16 1.19 16.90
CA ARG A 151 -2.64 1.75 15.64
C ARG A 151 -2.43 3.25 15.74
N LEU A 152 -1.50 3.74 14.93
CA LEU A 152 -1.34 5.14 14.55
C LEU A 152 -1.38 5.17 13.02
N ASP A 153 -1.91 6.24 12.45
CA ASP A 153 -1.93 6.38 11.00
C ASP A 153 -0.52 6.53 10.45
N LYS A 154 -0.38 6.29 9.15
CA LYS A 154 0.91 6.33 8.45
C LYS A 154 1.62 7.66 8.72
N GLU A 155 0.90 8.77 8.57
CA GLU A 155 1.42 10.14 8.70
C GLU A 155 1.50 10.64 10.15
N THR A 156 0.98 9.89 11.10
CA THR A 156 1.06 10.28 12.52
C THR A 156 2.40 9.83 13.09
N THR A 157 3.11 10.72 13.80
CA THR A 157 4.31 10.37 14.57
C THR A 157 4.00 10.18 16.04
N GLY A 158 4.88 9.48 16.77
CA GLY A 158 4.89 9.53 18.23
C GLY A 158 4.67 8.19 18.90
N VAL A 159 4.10 8.23 20.11
CA VAL A 159 4.08 7.13 21.06
C VAL A 159 3.22 5.97 20.57
N MET A 160 3.83 4.80 20.45
CA MET A 160 3.17 3.55 20.08
C MET A 160 3.50 2.45 21.08
N VAL A 161 2.47 1.85 21.66
CA VAL A 161 2.57 0.80 22.68
C VAL A 161 2.52 -0.57 22.03
N LEU A 162 3.48 -1.40 22.42
CA LEU A 162 3.61 -2.82 22.08
C LEU A 162 3.61 -3.64 23.38
N ALA A 163 3.22 -4.90 23.30
CA ALA A 163 3.23 -5.82 24.42
C ALA A 163 4.06 -7.07 24.12
N TRP A 164 4.67 -7.66 25.15
CA TRP A 164 5.40 -8.92 25.07
C TRP A 164 4.48 -10.12 24.93
N GLU A 165 3.41 -10.14 25.72
CA GLU A 165 2.45 -11.24 25.75
C GLU A 165 1.13 -10.84 25.11
N LYS A 166 0.46 -11.82 24.48
CA LYS A 166 -0.80 -11.61 23.77
C LYS A 166 -1.92 -11.15 24.70
N GLU A 167 -1.95 -11.69 25.92
CA GLU A 167 -2.96 -11.34 26.93
C GLU A 167 -2.86 -9.87 27.35
N VAL A 168 -1.63 -9.40 27.59
CA VAL A 168 -1.34 -7.98 27.88
C VAL A 168 -1.76 -7.10 26.70
N ALA A 169 -1.47 -7.52 25.46
CA ALA A 169 -1.90 -6.77 24.27
C ALA A 169 -3.43 -6.61 24.23
N HIS A 170 -4.19 -7.67 24.53
CA HIS A 170 -5.65 -7.62 24.59
C HIS A 170 -6.17 -6.74 25.72
N GLN A 171 -5.55 -6.78 26.90
CA GLN A 171 -5.90 -5.89 28.01
C GLN A 171 -5.69 -4.43 27.63
N VAL A 172 -4.55 -4.09 27.03
CA VAL A 172 -4.28 -2.72 26.57
C VAL A 172 -5.26 -2.31 25.48
N GLN A 173 -5.54 -3.17 24.49
CA GLN A 173 -6.56 -2.92 23.47
C GLN A 173 -7.93 -2.60 24.10
N GLU A 174 -8.31 -3.32 25.15
CA GLU A 174 -9.53 -3.09 25.90
C GLU A 174 -9.53 -1.73 26.62
N LEU A 175 -8.41 -1.32 27.21
CA LEU A 175 -8.24 0.02 27.79
C LEU A 175 -8.40 1.13 26.74
N PHE A 176 -7.88 0.93 25.53
CA PHE A 176 -8.10 1.85 24.40
C PHE A 176 -9.57 1.87 23.95
N ARG A 177 -10.23 0.70 23.91
CA ARG A 177 -11.64 0.54 23.52
C ARG A 177 -12.58 1.22 24.51
N THR A 178 -12.33 1.04 25.80
CA THR A 178 -13.12 1.60 26.92
C THR A 178 -12.76 3.05 27.25
N ARG A 179 -11.83 3.66 26.49
CA ARG A 179 -11.39 5.06 26.66
C ARG A 179 -10.77 5.36 28.04
N GLN A 180 -10.18 4.34 28.67
CA GLN A 180 -9.44 4.50 29.92
C GLN A 180 -8.03 5.09 29.69
N VAL A 181 -7.55 5.05 28.45
CA VAL A 181 -6.25 5.64 28.06
C VAL A 181 -6.41 7.10 27.65
N THR A 182 -5.68 8.00 28.32
CA THR A 182 -5.59 9.41 27.92
C THR A 182 -4.62 9.57 26.75
N LYS A 183 -5.10 10.13 25.63
CA LYS A 183 -4.29 10.36 24.42
C LYS A 183 -4.22 11.86 24.14
N LYS A 184 -3.02 12.39 23.98
CA LYS A 184 -2.77 13.80 23.63
C LYS A 184 -2.03 13.86 22.30
N TYR A 185 -2.51 14.69 21.38
CA TYR A 185 -1.92 14.90 20.06
C TYR A 185 -1.63 16.37 19.87
N TRP A 186 -0.45 16.67 19.33
CA TRP A 186 -0.11 18.02 18.88
C TRP A 186 -0.25 18.04 17.36
N TYR A 187 -0.89 19.09 16.86
CA TYR A 187 -1.06 19.31 15.42
C TYR A 187 -0.95 20.81 15.15
N GLU A 188 -0.46 21.13 13.95
CA GLU A 188 -0.46 22.49 13.43
C GLU A 188 -1.60 22.62 12.43
N THR A 189 -2.28 23.77 12.45
CA THR A 189 -3.35 24.08 11.51
C THR A 189 -2.94 25.30 10.69
N CYS A 190 -2.99 25.18 9.37
CA CYS A 190 -2.82 26.33 8.49
C CYS A 190 -4.15 27.09 8.45
N ARG A 191 -4.10 28.37 8.82
CA ARG A 191 -5.20 29.32 8.60
C ARG A 191 -5.08 29.97 7.24
#